data_AF-A0A7C1DAB8-F1
#
_entry.id   AF-A0A7C1DAB8-F1
#
_cell.length_a   1.000
_cell.length_b   1.000
_cell.length_c   1.000
_cell.angle_alpha   90.00
_cell.angle_beta   90.00
_cell.angle_gamma   90.00
#
_symmetry.space_group_name_H-M   'P 1'
#
loop_
_entity.id
_entity.type
_entity.pdbx_description
1 polymer ?
#
loop_
_entity_poly.entity_id
_entity_poly.type
_entity_poly.pdbx_seq_one_letter_code
_entity_poly.pdbx_strand_id
1 'polypeptide(L)'
;MDERTGFKNGFLQEWLVCFGTLNRIAVFIIALMVVPFVNSFSCTPSSAVLCAAVDDHAWIYINGIFVDEFPYVNWDAAGEPRCVNLSPAQLSSLSTTDNVIAVRNLNTNCCEIWASWSLDITCTSGDHVYVSSGDGTGVSMYHDQSGCPITTNLPLVGGRNWYDPLYVEGSSGLSWVAPSIVTGQKWGKRIWNPATGSLLPALGYSSTSTAGTDDCKQLFFRQSFDLTPEPTPAPPNFTIQKSVNQNIVTGPGTVTFTLRVCNTGGGTFGNPVDILDNWTDSRWQYQGPWGSIYDSILGEITQTNSGTNASWQFKDGFPANTCYDLWFRLITWDNFTSCSTWYNNSQVNYLGTPVAYSTVTMRCPTPSVTRTRTPTRTPTRTWTPAPSTPTFTRTPTRTRTPTPSPTPPSIQIELTKTIDKTVVMLGEQIEYCINWRNNSGGPASFTIWDTLPAVTDFVSCTNSCSQVTVGPDRMVVWNFVSVANGATGTVCFTVQVNRLPWIPEFPGGGYSVMASLSRNSLAAHVPEYLDSGRGGLSP
;
A
#
# COMPACT_ATOMS: atom_id res chain seq x y z
N MET A 1 -9.75 74.27 -2.77
CA MET A 1 -9.39 75.03 -1.55
C MET A 1 -8.84 74.05 -0.54
N ASP A 2 -8.08 74.59 0.40
CA ASP A 2 -7.61 74.00 1.67
C ASP A 2 -6.70 72.76 1.60
N GLU A 3 -5.44 73.04 1.90
CA GLU A 3 -4.43 72.08 2.38
C GLU A 3 -4.82 71.54 3.76
N ARG A 4 -4.22 70.40 4.15
CA ARG A 4 -3.67 70.24 5.51
C ARG A 4 -2.59 69.16 5.54
N THR A 5 -1.65 69.30 6.47
CA THR A 5 -0.32 68.69 6.37
C THR A 5 -0.02 67.67 7.46
N GLY A 6 0.43 66.48 7.02
CA GLY A 6 1.54 65.72 7.62
C GLY A 6 1.28 64.89 8.88
N PHE A 7 1.79 63.65 8.85
CA PHE A 7 2.52 63.04 9.97
C PHE A 7 3.68 62.17 9.44
N LYS A 8 4.48 61.57 10.33
CA LYS A 8 5.91 61.27 10.09
C LYS A 8 6.32 59.78 10.08
N ASN A 9 7.43 59.55 9.38
CA ASN A 9 8.48 58.52 9.56
C ASN A 9 8.17 57.04 9.25
N GLY A 10 9.07 56.41 8.49
CA GLY A 10 9.10 54.97 8.20
C GLY A 10 9.92 54.64 6.94
N PHE A 11 11.24 54.83 6.97
CA PHE A 11 12.13 54.73 5.79
C PHE A 11 13.39 53.91 6.11
N LEU A 12 13.85 53.09 5.15
CA LEU A 12 15.19 52.50 4.89
C LEU A 12 14.95 51.27 3.97
N GLN A 13 15.29 51.34 2.67
CA GLN A 13 16.55 50.89 2.03
C GLN A 13 16.73 49.36 2.03
N GLU A 14 17.24 48.70 0.98
CA GLU A 14 18.07 49.12 -0.18
C GLU A 14 17.81 48.09 -1.35
N TRP A 15 18.04 48.30 -2.67
CA TRP A 15 19.26 48.70 -3.41
C TRP A 15 18.96 49.39 -4.77
N LEU A 16 20.02 49.59 -5.58
CA LEU A 16 20.09 50.14 -6.94
C LEU A 16 19.04 49.60 -7.93
N VAL A 17 18.48 50.34 -8.90
CA VAL A 17 18.91 51.51 -9.71
C VAL A 17 19.89 51.20 -10.86
N CYS A 18 19.34 51.12 -12.08
CA CYS A 18 19.87 51.81 -13.26
C CYS A 18 18.77 51.93 -14.34
N PHE A 19 18.41 53.15 -14.74
CA PHE A 19 17.46 53.42 -15.82
C PHE A 19 18.17 54.14 -16.98
N GLY A 20 17.99 53.64 -18.21
CA GLY A 20 18.55 54.22 -19.44
C GLY A 20 17.46 54.42 -20.49
N THR A 21 16.81 55.58 -20.45
CA THR A 21 15.83 56.07 -21.44
C THR A 21 16.43 56.21 -22.85
N LEU A 22 15.72 56.09 -23.98
CA LEU A 22 14.36 55.62 -24.31
C LEU A 22 14.25 55.49 -25.86
N ASN A 23 13.17 54.85 -26.33
CA ASN A 23 12.49 55.14 -27.61
C ASN A 23 13.22 54.89 -28.95
N ARG A 24 13.03 53.68 -29.51
CA ARG A 24 12.76 53.49 -30.94
C ARG A 24 11.62 52.50 -31.17
N ILE A 25 10.89 52.72 -32.27
CA ILE A 25 9.69 52.00 -32.71
C ILE A 25 9.93 50.49 -32.78
N ALA A 26 9.03 49.69 -32.21
CA ALA A 26 8.96 48.24 -32.39
C ALA A 26 7.70 47.88 -33.18
N VAL A 27 7.86 47.17 -34.30
CA VAL A 27 6.76 46.62 -35.09
C VAL A 27 6.28 45.33 -34.42
N PHE A 28 5.02 45.28 -33.98
CA PHE A 28 4.42 44.04 -33.49
C PHE A 28 4.13 43.08 -34.66
N ILE A 29 5.06 42.18 -34.93
CA ILE A 29 4.79 40.98 -35.74
C ILE A 29 3.94 40.06 -34.87
N ILE A 30 2.67 39.90 -35.22
CA ILE A 30 1.82 38.86 -34.64
C ILE A 30 2.30 37.52 -35.18
N ALA A 31 3.20 36.87 -34.44
CA ALA A 31 3.57 35.49 -34.69
C ALA A 31 2.34 34.61 -34.41
N LEU A 32 1.70 34.13 -35.49
CA LEU A 32 0.56 33.24 -35.40
C LEU A 32 1.05 31.89 -34.86
N MET A 33 1.05 31.74 -33.53
CA MET A 33 1.28 30.45 -32.89
C MET A 33 0.12 29.52 -33.25
N VAL A 34 0.32 28.74 -34.31
CA VAL A 34 -0.45 27.52 -34.54
C VAL A 34 -0.04 26.55 -33.43
N VAL A 35 -0.69 26.69 -32.27
CA VAL A 35 -0.74 25.63 -31.27
C VAL A 35 -1.26 24.41 -32.03
N PRO A 36 -0.54 23.27 -32.04
CA PRO A 36 -1.10 22.07 -32.64
C PRO A 36 -2.38 21.76 -31.88
N PHE A 37 -3.51 21.68 -32.60
CA PHE A 37 -4.71 21.10 -32.05
C PHE A 37 -4.34 19.67 -31.63
N VAL A 38 -4.19 19.45 -30.33
CA VAL A 38 -4.34 18.12 -29.75
C VAL A 38 -5.75 17.70 -30.11
N ASN A 39 -5.86 16.86 -31.15
CA ASN A 39 -7.11 16.20 -31.47
C ASN A 39 -7.53 15.46 -30.20
N SER A 40 -8.63 15.88 -29.60
CA SER A 40 -9.26 15.11 -28.55
C SER A 40 -9.52 13.72 -29.13
N PHE A 41 -8.95 12.69 -28.51
CA PHE A 41 -9.28 11.30 -28.83
C PHE A 41 -10.70 11.07 -28.35
N SER A 42 -11.69 11.43 -29.17
CA SER A 42 -13.09 11.26 -28.86
C SER A 42 -13.43 9.77 -28.88
N CYS A 43 -13.70 9.18 -27.71
CA CYS A 43 -14.21 7.83 -27.66
C CYS A 43 -15.48 7.73 -28.52
N THR A 44 -15.51 6.78 -29.45
CA THR A 44 -16.75 6.34 -30.09
C THR A 44 -17.15 5.04 -29.41
N PRO A 45 -18.20 5.03 -28.55
CA PRO A 45 -18.54 3.86 -27.75
C PRO A 45 -18.93 2.65 -28.61
N SER A 46 -18.34 1.48 -28.33
CA SER A 46 -18.73 0.18 -28.91
C SER A 46 -19.56 -0.66 -27.95
N SER A 47 -19.33 -0.49 -26.66
CA SER A 47 -19.99 -1.21 -25.56
C SER A 47 -19.82 -0.41 -24.27
N ALA A 48 -20.73 -0.58 -23.32
CA ALA A 48 -20.55 -0.04 -21.97
C ALA A 48 -21.21 -0.92 -20.91
N VAL A 49 -20.58 -1.05 -19.75
CA VAL A 49 -21.04 -1.81 -18.59
C VAL A 49 -21.31 -0.84 -17.45
N LEU A 50 -22.56 -0.78 -16.98
CA LEU A 50 -22.97 -0.03 -15.79
C LEU A 50 -23.13 -1.01 -14.61
N CYS A 51 -22.38 -0.80 -13.54
CA CYS A 51 -22.50 -1.51 -12.27
C CYS A 51 -22.97 -0.55 -11.17
N ALA A 52 -23.76 -1.05 -10.20
CA ALA A 52 -24.07 -0.29 -9.00
C ALA A 52 -24.22 -1.20 -7.77
N ALA A 53 -23.76 -0.69 -6.62
CA ALA A 53 -24.11 -1.19 -5.29
C ALA A 53 -24.83 -0.07 -4.52
N VAL A 54 -26.02 -0.38 -4.03
CA VAL A 54 -27.00 0.59 -3.52
C VAL A 54 -27.84 -0.02 -2.41
N ASP A 55 -28.50 0.83 -1.63
CA ASP A 55 -29.22 0.46 -0.41
C ASP A 55 -30.51 1.29 -0.27
N ASP A 56 -31.73 0.77 -0.49
CA ASP A 56 -32.05 -0.60 -0.94
C ASP A 56 -32.18 -0.76 -2.47
N HIS A 57 -32.77 0.23 -3.17
CA HIS A 57 -33.17 0.09 -4.58
C HIS A 57 -32.86 1.37 -5.36
N ALA A 58 -32.13 1.25 -6.46
CA ALA A 58 -31.83 2.37 -7.34
C ALA A 58 -32.27 2.20 -8.79
N TRP A 59 -32.75 3.28 -9.38
CA TRP A 59 -33.02 3.41 -10.82
C TRP A 59 -32.01 4.38 -11.41
N ILE A 60 -31.24 3.91 -12.39
CA ILE A 60 -30.18 4.70 -13.02
C ILE A 60 -30.60 5.11 -14.42
N TYR A 61 -30.27 6.35 -14.79
CA TYR A 61 -30.55 6.97 -16.07
C TYR A 61 -29.23 7.51 -16.64
N ILE A 62 -29.05 7.41 -17.96
CA ILE A 62 -27.94 8.02 -18.69
C ILE A 62 -28.52 8.89 -19.80
N ASN A 63 -28.17 10.17 -19.77
CA ASN A 63 -28.69 11.21 -20.67
C ASN A 63 -30.23 11.19 -20.79
N GLY A 64 -30.90 11.04 -19.64
CA GLY A 64 -32.35 10.97 -19.52
C GLY A 64 -33.01 9.66 -19.95
N ILE A 65 -32.26 8.70 -20.50
CA ILE A 65 -32.76 7.36 -20.82
C ILE A 65 -32.57 6.46 -19.60
N PHE A 66 -33.64 5.80 -19.15
CA PHE A 66 -33.57 4.77 -18.11
C PHE A 66 -32.67 3.61 -18.55
N VAL A 67 -31.74 3.20 -17.68
CA VAL A 67 -30.81 2.10 -17.94
C VAL A 67 -31.37 0.79 -17.40
N ASP A 68 -31.42 0.66 -16.07
CA ASP A 68 -32.00 -0.49 -15.37
C ASP A 68 -32.24 -0.18 -13.88
N GLU A 69 -32.85 -1.13 -13.17
CA GLU A 69 -33.02 -1.14 -11.71
C GLU A 69 -31.95 -1.99 -11.02
N PHE A 70 -31.37 -1.49 -9.94
CA PHE A 70 -30.28 -2.10 -9.19
C PHE A 70 -30.78 -2.37 -7.76
N PRO A 71 -30.99 -3.64 -7.38
CA PRO A 71 -31.38 -4.00 -6.02
C PRO A 71 -30.16 -4.19 -5.11
N TYR A 72 -30.39 -4.02 -3.80
CA TYR A 72 -29.46 -4.34 -2.73
C TYR A 72 -29.06 -5.82 -2.72
N VAL A 73 -27.82 -6.07 -2.30
CA VAL A 73 -27.26 -7.42 -2.10
C VAL A 73 -26.57 -7.43 -0.74
N ASN A 74 -27.10 -8.18 0.22
CA ASN A 74 -26.53 -8.27 1.57
C ASN A 74 -25.13 -8.92 1.53
N TRP A 75 -24.24 -8.53 2.44
CA TRP A 75 -22.87 -9.05 2.55
C TRP A 75 -22.80 -10.58 2.65
N ASP A 76 -23.74 -11.22 3.33
CA ASP A 76 -23.84 -12.68 3.49
C ASP A 76 -24.66 -13.38 2.39
N ALA A 77 -25.28 -12.63 1.48
CA ALA A 77 -26.11 -13.18 0.42
C ALA A 77 -25.28 -13.74 -0.75
N ALA A 78 -25.83 -14.76 -1.40
CA ALA A 78 -25.31 -15.28 -2.65
C ALA A 78 -25.70 -14.36 -3.82
N GLY A 79 -24.79 -14.21 -4.79
CA GLY A 79 -24.90 -13.20 -5.86
C GLY A 79 -24.09 -11.94 -5.53
N GLU A 80 -23.90 -11.08 -6.52
CA GLU A 80 -23.07 -9.88 -6.44
C GLU A 80 -23.86 -8.64 -6.91
N PRO A 81 -23.45 -7.41 -6.54
CA PRO A 81 -24.09 -6.18 -7.00
C PRO A 81 -24.26 -6.13 -8.52
N ARG A 82 -25.41 -5.62 -8.98
CA ARG A 82 -25.84 -5.80 -10.36
C ARG A 82 -24.99 -4.98 -11.34
N CYS A 83 -24.55 -5.64 -12.42
CA CYS A 83 -23.94 -5.02 -13.60
C CYS A 83 -24.79 -5.32 -14.85
N VAL A 84 -24.92 -4.34 -15.75
CA VAL A 84 -25.70 -4.44 -16.99
C VAL A 84 -24.94 -3.84 -18.17
N ASN A 85 -25.12 -4.41 -19.36
CA ASN A 85 -24.63 -3.79 -20.60
C ASN A 85 -25.63 -2.74 -21.08
N LEU A 86 -25.16 -1.57 -21.49
CA LEU A 86 -26.01 -0.58 -22.16
C LEU A 86 -26.54 -1.15 -23.48
N SER A 87 -27.86 -1.05 -23.69
CA SER A 87 -28.50 -1.34 -24.96
C SER A 87 -28.05 -0.36 -26.05
N PRO A 88 -28.21 -0.70 -27.35
CA PRO A 88 -27.84 0.20 -28.45
C PRO A 88 -28.47 1.60 -28.36
N ALA A 89 -29.68 1.72 -27.81
CA ALA A 89 -30.35 3.01 -27.60
C ALA A 89 -29.66 3.85 -26.52
N GLN A 90 -29.32 3.26 -25.37
CA GLN A 90 -28.60 3.93 -24.28
C GLN A 90 -27.15 4.24 -24.66
N LEU A 91 -26.50 3.38 -25.46
CA LEU A 91 -25.17 3.64 -26.00
C LEU A 91 -25.20 4.81 -27.00
N SER A 92 -26.27 4.91 -27.81
CA SER A 92 -26.44 5.97 -28.80
C SER A 92 -26.85 7.35 -28.24
N SER A 93 -27.19 7.45 -26.95
CA SER A 93 -27.44 8.75 -26.32
C SER A 93 -26.18 9.42 -25.78
N LEU A 94 -25.04 8.73 -25.77
CA LEU A 94 -23.75 9.26 -25.31
C LEU A 94 -23.19 10.27 -26.32
N SER A 95 -22.83 11.45 -25.83
CA SER A 95 -22.15 12.52 -26.54
C SER A 95 -20.68 12.63 -26.12
N THR A 96 -19.83 13.31 -26.89
CA THR A 96 -18.40 13.47 -26.52
C THR A 96 -18.19 14.22 -25.22
N THR A 97 -19.11 15.13 -24.90
CA THR A 97 -19.14 15.95 -23.69
C THR A 97 -20.56 16.01 -23.12
N ASP A 98 -20.72 16.62 -21.95
CA ASP A 98 -22.03 17.01 -21.37
C ASP A 98 -22.98 15.84 -21.05
N ASN A 99 -22.45 14.63 -20.89
CA ASN A 99 -23.24 13.49 -20.45
C ASN A 99 -23.57 13.60 -18.95
N VAL A 100 -24.67 12.99 -18.53
CA VAL A 100 -25.06 12.88 -17.11
C VAL A 100 -25.49 11.45 -16.79
N ILE A 101 -24.83 10.85 -15.79
CA ILE A 101 -25.40 9.73 -15.03
C ILE A 101 -26.30 10.32 -13.93
N ALA A 102 -27.53 9.84 -13.84
CA ALA A 102 -28.49 10.25 -12.81
C ALA A 102 -29.02 9.03 -12.06
N VAL A 103 -28.90 9.01 -10.73
CA VAL A 103 -29.23 7.86 -9.87
C VAL A 103 -30.30 8.27 -8.87
N ARG A 104 -31.46 7.61 -8.89
CA ARG A 104 -32.46 7.70 -7.82
C ARG A 104 -32.31 6.46 -6.96
N ASN A 105 -31.79 6.61 -5.75
CA ASN A 105 -31.80 5.57 -4.74
C ASN A 105 -32.98 5.78 -3.77
N LEU A 106 -33.66 4.70 -3.37
CA LEU A 106 -34.80 4.68 -2.46
C LEU A 106 -34.50 3.76 -1.28
N ASN A 107 -34.75 4.24 -0.07
CA ASN A 107 -34.87 3.38 1.10
C ASN A 107 -36.27 2.75 1.17
N THR A 108 -36.29 1.46 1.47
CA THR A 108 -37.47 0.64 1.73
C THR A 108 -37.38 -0.06 3.11
N ASN A 109 -36.16 -0.30 3.60
CA ASN A 109 -35.87 -1.07 4.80
C ASN A 109 -35.18 -0.20 5.86
N CYS A 110 -34.42 -0.80 6.78
CA CYS A 110 -33.84 -0.10 7.92
C CYS A 110 -32.42 0.40 7.69
N CYS A 111 -32.03 1.27 8.62
CA CYS A 111 -30.66 1.42 9.12
C CYS A 111 -29.76 2.34 8.30
N GLU A 112 -29.67 2.21 6.97
CA GLU A 112 -28.84 3.07 6.12
C GLU A 112 -29.43 3.29 4.71
N ILE A 113 -28.98 4.34 4.01
CA ILE A 113 -29.35 4.64 2.62
C ILE A 113 -28.14 5.21 1.89
N TRP A 114 -27.65 4.53 0.85
CA TRP A 114 -26.45 4.93 0.11
C TRP A 114 -26.41 4.36 -1.31
N ALA A 115 -25.57 4.95 -2.17
CA ALA A 115 -25.34 4.46 -3.51
C ALA A 115 -23.87 4.60 -3.94
N SER A 116 -23.44 3.70 -4.82
CA SER A 116 -22.17 3.75 -5.54
C SER A 116 -22.38 3.16 -6.93
N TRP A 117 -21.74 3.71 -7.95
CA TRP A 117 -21.87 3.27 -9.33
C TRP A 117 -20.55 3.38 -10.10
N SER A 118 -20.39 2.54 -11.11
CA SER A 118 -19.34 2.66 -12.11
C SER A 118 -19.86 2.34 -13.50
N LEU A 119 -19.36 3.07 -14.49
CA LEU A 119 -19.64 2.90 -15.91
C LEU A 119 -18.29 2.74 -16.61
N ASP A 120 -18.07 1.57 -17.21
CA ASP A 120 -16.93 1.28 -18.07
C ASP A 120 -17.40 1.31 -19.52
N ILE A 121 -16.85 2.21 -20.34
CA ILE A 121 -17.21 2.39 -21.75
C ILE A 121 -16.03 1.98 -22.62
N THR A 122 -16.18 0.90 -23.37
CA THR A 122 -15.19 0.50 -24.40
C THR A 122 -15.37 1.37 -25.64
N CYS A 123 -14.28 1.94 -26.13
CA CYS A 123 -14.21 2.66 -27.39
C CYS A 123 -13.96 1.70 -28.56
N THR A 124 -14.41 2.04 -29.77
CA THR A 124 -14.10 1.28 -31.01
C THR A 124 -12.61 1.15 -31.33
N SER A 125 -11.74 1.94 -30.70
CA SER A 125 -10.28 1.82 -30.76
C SER A 125 -9.69 0.73 -29.85
N GLY A 126 -10.46 0.24 -28.87
CA GLY A 126 -9.98 -0.62 -27.78
C GLY A 126 -9.55 0.14 -26.51
N ASP A 127 -9.53 1.49 -26.55
CA ASP A 127 -9.38 2.31 -25.36
C ASP A 127 -10.66 2.26 -24.49
N HIS A 128 -10.59 2.73 -23.24
CA HIS A 128 -11.73 2.78 -22.33
C HIS A 128 -11.97 4.20 -21.81
N VAL A 129 -13.22 4.56 -21.54
CA VAL A 129 -13.60 5.70 -20.70
C VAL A 129 -14.21 5.16 -19.41
N TYR A 130 -13.69 5.60 -18.28
CA TYR A 130 -14.17 5.18 -16.96
C TYR A 130 -14.91 6.32 -16.26
N VAL A 131 -16.10 6.03 -15.73
CA VAL A 131 -16.84 6.93 -14.85
C VAL A 131 -17.17 6.17 -13.58
N SER A 132 -17.09 6.82 -12.42
CA SER A 132 -17.58 6.22 -11.17
C SER A 132 -17.96 7.28 -10.15
N SER A 133 -18.81 6.92 -9.18
CA SER A 133 -19.19 7.79 -8.07
C SER A 133 -17.98 8.32 -7.27
N GLY A 134 -16.87 7.58 -7.27
CA GLY A 134 -15.60 8.00 -6.66
C GLY A 134 -15.75 8.33 -5.18
N ASP A 135 -15.11 9.42 -4.76
CA ASP A 135 -15.24 10.02 -3.43
C ASP A 135 -16.40 11.04 -3.33
N GLY A 136 -17.20 11.19 -4.40
CA GLY A 136 -18.22 12.23 -4.54
C GLY A 136 -17.76 13.48 -5.32
N THR A 137 -16.49 13.58 -5.71
CA THR A 137 -16.00 14.69 -6.53
C THR A 137 -16.71 14.72 -7.89
N GLY A 138 -17.32 15.86 -8.23
CA GLY A 138 -18.11 16.02 -9.46
C GLY A 138 -19.53 15.43 -9.40
N VAL A 139 -19.95 14.93 -8.23
CA VAL A 139 -21.32 14.43 -7.98
C VAL A 139 -22.12 15.49 -7.22
N SER A 140 -23.32 15.82 -7.68
CA SER A 140 -24.33 16.53 -6.90
C SER A 140 -25.39 15.56 -6.39
N MET A 141 -26.00 15.88 -5.25
CA MET A 141 -27.00 15.06 -4.58
C MET A 141 -28.10 15.93 -3.96
N TYR A 142 -29.35 15.55 -4.17
CA TYR A 142 -30.50 16.00 -3.40
C TYR A 142 -31.03 14.86 -2.51
N HIS A 143 -31.19 15.13 -1.21
CA HIS A 143 -31.82 14.24 -0.24
C HIS A 143 -33.28 14.65 -0.07
N ASP A 144 -34.20 13.83 -0.59
CA ASP A 144 -35.63 13.99 -0.38
C ASP A 144 -36.04 13.40 0.98
N GLN A 145 -36.68 14.25 1.80
CA GLN A 145 -37.15 13.94 3.14
C GLN A 145 -38.68 13.72 3.18
N SER A 146 -39.31 13.57 2.02
CA SER A 146 -40.70 13.14 1.87
C SER A 146 -40.89 11.73 2.45
N GLY A 147 -41.63 11.62 3.55
CA GLY A 147 -41.97 10.32 4.15
C GLY A 147 -43.00 9.52 3.35
N CYS A 148 -43.18 8.24 3.70
CA CYS A 148 -44.18 7.39 3.05
C CYS A 148 -45.64 7.90 3.21
N PRO A 149 -46.51 7.71 2.20
CA PRO A 149 -46.20 7.21 0.85
C PRO A 149 -45.57 8.30 -0.03
N ILE A 150 -44.71 7.88 -0.97
CA ILE A 150 -44.10 8.77 -1.96
C ILE A 150 -45.22 9.42 -2.79
N THR A 151 -45.41 10.72 -2.61
CA THR A 151 -46.46 11.53 -3.27
C THR A 151 -45.88 12.65 -4.15
N THR A 152 -44.56 12.81 -4.11
CA THR A 152 -43.80 13.92 -4.70
C THR A 152 -42.96 13.44 -5.88
N ASN A 153 -43.36 13.85 -7.10
CA ASN A 153 -42.42 13.90 -8.22
C ASN A 153 -41.55 15.16 -8.07
N LEU A 154 -40.25 15.06 -8.36
CA LEU A 154 -39.37 16.23 -8.33
C LEU A 154 -39.80 17.29 -9.37
N PRO A 155 -39.67 18.59 -9.06
CA PRO A 155 -40.07 19.68 -9.96
C PRO A 155 -39.33 19.64 -11.30
N LEU A 156 -40.10 19.79 -12.39
CA LEU A 156 -39.59 19.97 -13.73
C LEU A 156 -38.94 21.35 -13.89
N VAL A 157 -37.71 21.40 -14.41
CA VAL A 157 -37.02 22.65 -14.72
C VAL A 157 -37.01 22.84 -16.23
N GLY A 158 -37.65 23.91 -16.72
CA GLY A 158 -37.79 24.14 -18.17
C GLY A 158 -38.57 23.03 -18.90
N GLY A 159 -39.42 22.28 -18.18
CA GLY A 159 -40.13 21.09 -18.69
C GLY A 159 -39.33 19.79 -18.62
N ARG A 160 -38.09 19.80 -18.11
CA ARG A 160 -37.21 18.62 -18.03
C ARG A 160 -37.23 17.97 -16.66
N ASN A 161 -37.06 16.65 -16.63
CA ASN A 161 -36.89 15.86 -15.42
C ASN A 161 -35.47 16.02 -14.85
N TRP A 162 -35.30 15.74 -13.55
CA TRP A 162 -34.02 15.80 -12.84
C TRP A 162 -32.93 14.88 -13.41
N TYR A 163 -33.27 13.89 -14.25
CA TYR A 163 -32.34 12.98 -14.93
C TYR A 163 -31.93 13.43 -16.35
N ASP A 164 -32.44 14.55 -16.85
CA ASP A 164 -32.09 15.14 -18.14
C ASP A 164 -30.73 15.88 -18.05
N PRO A 165 -29.81 15.76 -19.02
CA PRO A 165 -28.56 16.52 -19.04
C PRO A 165 -28.77 18.03 -18.85
N LEU A 166 -29.77 18.59 -19.53
CA LEU A 166 -30.06 20.02 -19.58
C LEU A 166 -30.98 20.49 -18.42
N TYR A 167 -31.07 19.71 -17.35
CA TYR A 167 -31.73 20.11 -16.10
C TYR A 167 -30.84 21.05 -15.28
N VAL A 168 -31.35 22.23 -14.95
CA VAL A 168 -30.59 23.26 -14.20
C VAL A 168 -30.93 23.17 -12.71
N GLU A 169 -30.09 22.47 -11.94
CA GLU A 169 -30.27 22.19 -10.51
C GLU A 169 -30.58 23.44 -9.68
N GLY A 170 -29.83 24.53 -9.88
CA GLY A 170 -30.04 25.81 -9.19
C GLY A 170 -31.36 26.53 -9.52
N SER A 171 -32.13 26.04 -10.51
CA SER A 171 -33.48 26.53 -10.85
C SER A 171 -34.60 25.60 -10.39
N SER A 172 -34.27 24.49 -9.70
CA SER A 172 -35.26 23.50 -9.22
C SER A 172 -35.97 23.89 -7.92
N GLY A 173 -35.38 24.80 -7.14
CA GLY A 173 -35.81 25.08 -5.77
C GLY A 173 -35.41 24.01 -4.75
N LEU A 174 -34.73 22.93 -5.19
CA LEU A 174 -34.20 21.88 -4.33
C LEU A 174 -32.78 22.21 -3.86
N SER A 175 -32.43 21.73 -2.67
CA SER A 175 -31.08 21.89 -2.09
C SER A 175 -30.13 20.80 -2.61
N TRP A 176 -29.67 20.94 -3.85
CA TRP A 176 -28.58 20.12 -4.40
C TRP A 176 -27.25 20.48 -3.71
N VAL A 177 -26.54 19.48 -3.20
CA VAL A 177 -25.29 19.59 -2.43
C VAL A 177 -24.29 18.52 -2.85
N ALA A 178 -23.03 18.62 -2.46
CA ALA A 178 -22.09 17.50 -2.58
C ALA A 178 -22.49 16.37 -1.60
N PRO A 179 -22.43 15.09 -2.00
CA PRO A 179 -22.69 13.96 -1.11
C PRO A 179 -21.57 13.78 -0.07
N SER A 180 -21.85 12.99 0.96
CA SER A 180 -20.87 12.54 1.95
C SER A 180 -20.47 11.09 1.71
N ILE A 181 -19.20 10.74 1.96
CA ILE A 181 -18.77 9.34 2.06
C ILE A 181 -19.37 8.73 3.32
N VAL A 182 -20.07 7.60 3.19
CA VAL A 182 -20.62 6.84 4.32
C VAL A 182 -19.52 6.02 4.98
N THR A 183 -18.95 6.53 6.06
CA THR A 183 -17.88 5.88 6.84
C THR A 183 -18.42 4.90 7.89
N GLY A 184 -19.73 4.84 8.09
CA GLY A 184 -20.39 3.83 8.94
C GLY A 184 -20.13 2.38 8.47
N GLN A 185 -20.44 1.43 9.34
CA GLN A 185 -20.56 0.03 8.93
C GLN A 185 -21.70 -0.08 7.92
N LYS A 186 -21.42 -0.73 6.79
CA LYS A 186 -22.38 -0.98 5.71
C LYS A 186 -22.65 -2.48 5.63
N TRP A 187 -23.90 -2.87 5.40
CA TRP A 187 -24.29 -4.28 5.28
C TRP A 187 -24.44 -4.76 3.84
N GLY A 188 -24.53 -3.86 2.86
CA GLY A 188 -24.54 -4.22 1.43
C GLY A 188 -23.15 -4.54 0.87
N LYS A 189 -23.10 -5.47 -0.09
CA LYS A 189 -21.92 -5.72 -0.92
C LYS A 189 -21.55 -4.47 -1.73
N ARG A 190 -20.28 -4.33 -2.05
CA ARG A 190 -19.70 -3.12 -2.69
C ARG A 190 -19.10 -3.45 -4.06
N ILE A 191 -18.96 -2.42 -4.91
CA ILE A 191 -18.36 -2.52 -6.25
C ILE A 191 -17.02 -1.78 -6.33
N TRP A 192 -16.34 -1.90 -7.47
CA TRP A 192 -15.02 -1.33 -7.73
C TRP A 192 -15.05 -0.25 -8.81
N ASN A 193 -14.12 0.69 -8.71
CA ASN A 193 -13.85 1.70 -9.71
C ASN A 193 -13.04 1.07 -10.86
N PRO A 194 -13.56 0.99 -12.09
CA PRO A 194 -12.90 0.29 -13.19
C PRO A 194 -11.57 0.93 -13.59
N ALA A 195 -11.40 2.26 -13.45
CA ALA A 195 -10.15 2.96 -13.76
C ALA A 195 -8.98 2.60 -12.82
N THR A 196 -9.29 2.16 -11.59
CA THR A 196 -8.28 2.00 -10.55
C THR A 196 -8.26 0.62 -9.90
N GLY A 197 -9.28 -0.23 -10.06
CA GLY A 197 -9.41 -1.48 -9.30
C GLY A 197 -9.64 -1.29 -7.80
N SER A 198 -9.79 -0.05 -7.34
CA SER A 198 -10.09 0.29 -5.94
C SER A 198 -11.56 0.06 -5.63
N LEU A 199 -11.85 -0.34 -4.40
CA LEU A 199 -13.20 -0.46 -3.88
C LEU A 199 -13.86 0.92 -3.79
N LEU A 200 -15.11 1.05 -4.25
CA LEU A 200 -15.80 2.34 -4.29
C LEU A 200 -16.32 2.76 -2.92
N PRO A 201 -16.12 4.03 -2.52
CA PRO A 201 -16.88 4.66 -1.44
C PRO A 201 -18.39 4.63 -1.73
N ALA A 202 -19.16 4.34 -0.68
CA ALA A 202 -20.60 4.55 -0.67
C ALA A 202 -20.90 6.03 -0.44
N LEU A 203 -21.76 6.62 -1.27
CA LEU A 203 -22.19 8.01 -1.16
C LEU A 203 -23.57 8.09 -0.52
N GLY A 204 -23.73 9.03 0.42
CA GLY A 204 -24.93 9.25 1.20
C GLY A 204 -25.09 10.71 1.63
N TYR A 205 -26.11 11.01 2.43
CA TYR A 205 -26.38 12.38 2.88
C TYR A 205 -25.59 12.81 4.11
N SER A 206 -24.93 11.86 4.79
CA SER A 206 -23.99 12.10 5.90
C SER A 206 -23.02 10.92 6.00
N SER A 207 -22.04 11.00 6.90
CA SER A 207 -21.11 9.89 7.18
C SER A 207 -21.76 8.64 7.77
N THR A 208 -23.01 8.74 8.26
CA THR A 208 -23.82 7.61 8.76
C THR A 208 -25.04 7.30 7.88
N SER A 209 -25.50 8.25 7.06
CA SER A 209 -26.60 8.15 6.10
C SER A 209 -27.79 7.28 6.57
N THR A 210 -28.30 7.56 7.77
CA THR A 210 -29.21 6.66 8.50
C THR A 210 -30.64 6.62 7.95
N ALA A 211 -31.15 5.42 7.70
CA ALA A 211 -32.53 5.18 7.29
C ALA A 211 -33.37 4.49 8.37
N GLY A 212 -34.70 4.55 8.23
CA GLY A 212 -35.66 3.82 9.05
C GLY A 212 -36.57 2.96 8.17
N THR A 213 -36.98 1.80 8.69
CA THR A 213 -37.90 0.87 8.01
C THR A 213 -39.14 1.59 7.50
N ASP A 214 -39.47 1.39 6.22
CA ASP A 214 -40.60 2.04 5.55
C ASP A 214 -40.62 3.58 5.72
N ASP A 215 -39.48 4.27 5.61
CA ASP A 215 -39.43 5.75 5.65
C ASP A 215 -39.54 6.45 4.28
N CYS A 216 -39.39 5.73 3.18
CA CYS A 216 -39.45 6.21 1.78
C CYS A 216 -38.45 7.32 1.39
N LYS A 217 -37.42 7.59 2.20
CA LYS A 217 -36.38 8.59 1.86
C LYS A 217 -35.71 8.24 0.54
N GLN A 218 -35.32 9.27 -0.21
CA GLN A 218 -34.64 9.09 -1.49
C GLN A 218 -33.40 9.97 -1.59
N LEU A 219 -32.36 9.44 -2.21
CA LEU A 219 -31.19 10.20 -2.64
C LEU A 219 -31.20 10.25 -4.16
N PHE A 220 -31.21 11.47 -4.70
CA PHE A 220 -31.12 11.75 -6.12
C PHE A 220 -29.73 12.29 -6.42
N PHE A 221 -28.91 11.53 -7.14
CA PHE A 221 -27.56 11.95 -7.53
C PHE A 221 -27.52 12.32 -9.02
N ARG A 222 -26.66 13.28 -9.37
CA ARG A 222 -26.27 13.58 -10.76
C ARG A 222 -24.75 13.67 -10.83
N GLN A 223 -24.17 13.11 -11.89
CA GLN A 223 -22.74 13.19 -12.18
C GLN A 223 -22.55 13.50 -13.65
N SER A 224 -21.89 14.61 -13.95
CA SER A 224 -21.55 14.97 -15.34
C SER A 224 -20.25 14.30 -15.78
N PHE A 225 -20.15 13.88 -17.04
CA PHE A 225 -18.92 13.27 -17.58
C PHE A 225 -18.72 13.50 -19.08
N ASP A 226 -17.45 13.57 -19.48
CA ASP A 226 -17.01 13.65 -20.87
C ASP A 226 -16.36 12.33 -21.31
N LEU A 227 -16.42 12.00 -22.59
CA LEU A 227 -15.87 10.76 -23.14
C LEU A 227 -14.36 10.84 -23.42
N THR A 228 -13.58 11.12 -22.38
CA THR A 228 -12.11 11.19 -22.41
C THR A 228 -11.52 9.81 -22.13
N PRO A 229 -10.80 9.19 -23.09
CA PRO A 229 -10.19 7.88 -22.86
C PRO A 229 -9.09 7.93 -21.81
N GLU A 230 -9.11 6.94 -20.92
CA GLU A 230 -8.11 6.72 -19.88
C GLU A 230 -7.27 5.47 -20.19
N PRO A 231 -5.99 5.42 -19.75
CA PRO A 231 -5.18 4.22 -19.91
C PRO A 231 -5.74 3.05 -19.10
N THR A 232 -5.59 1.83 -19.61
CA THR A 232 -5.95 0.60 -18.90
C THR A 232 -5.32 0.57 -17.49
N PRO A 233 -6.06 0.15 -16.44
CA PRO A 233 -5.55 0.12 -15.07
C PRO A 233 -4.23 -0.64 -14.93
N ALA A 234 -3.26 -0.04 -14.25
CA ALA A 234 -2.00 -0.71 -13.94
C ALA A 234 -2.26 -1.94 -13.04
N PRO A 235 -1.56 -3.06 -13.24
CA PRO A 235 -1.71 -4.23 -12.36
C PRO A 235 -1.24 -3.90 -10.92
N PRO A 236 -1.75 -4.59 -9.89
CA PRO A 236 -1.31 -4.38 -8.50
C PRO A 236 0.20 -4.59 -8.33
N ASN A 237 0.85 -3.65 -7.65
CA ASN A 237 2.29 -3.67 -7.39
C ASN A 237 2.59 -3.45 -5.91
N PHE A 238 2.64 -4.56 -5.17
CA PHE A 238 2.81 -4.58 -3.73
C PHE A 238 4.26 -4.39 -3.28
N THR A 239 4.41 -3.67 -2.17
CA THR A 239 5.62 -3.62 -1.34
C THR A 239 5.23 -3.79 0.12
N ILE A 240 6.17 -4.24 0.94
CA ILE A 240 5.99 -4.33 2.40
C ILE A 240 7.28 -3.90 3.10
N GLN A 241 7.15 -3.07 4.14
CA GLN A 241 8.25 -2.66 5.00
C GLN A 241 7.93 -3.07 6.44
N LYS A 242 8.79 -3.90 7.02
CA LYS A 242 8.67 -4.37 8.40
C LYS A 242 9.59 -3.59 9.34
N SER A 243 9.04 -3.12 10.45
CA SER A 243 9.79 -2.49 11.54
C SER A 243 9.43 -3.13 12.89
N VAL A 244 10.24 -2.87 13.91
CA VAL A 244 10.03 -3.33 15.29
C VAL A 244 10.40 -2.23 16.27
N ASN A 245 9.70 -2.14 17.40
CA ASN A 245 9.99 -1.14 18.44
C ASN A 245 11.36 -1.36 19.13
N GLN A 246 11.84 -2.60 19.20
CA GLN A 246 13.16 -2.97 19.70
C GLN A 246 13.65 -4.27 19.04
N ASN A 247 14.85 -4.26 18.45
CA ASN A 247 15.45 -5.43 17.78
C ASN A 247 16.53 -6.13 18.63
N ILE A 248 16.79 -5.64 19.86
CA ILE A 248 17.62 -6.31 20.87
C ILE A 248 16.68 -6.67 22.02
N VAL A 249 16.58 -7.96 22.37
CA VAL A 249 15.54 -8.48 23.28
C VAL A 249 16.08 -9.40 24.37
N THR A 250 15.40 -9.37 25.51
CA THR A 250 15.52 -10.32 26.62
C THR A 250 14.13 -10.74 27.06
N GLY A 251 13.94 -12.01 27.40
CA GLY A 251 12.75 -12.48 28.10
C GLY A 251 12.92 -12.43 29.63
N PRO A 252 11.85 -12.17 30.40
CA PRO A 252 10.49 -11.87 29.93
C PRO A 252 10.37 -10.47 29.29
N GLY A 253 9.47 -10.32 28.31
CA GLY A 253 9.32 -9.05 27.59
C GLY A 253 8.30 -9.09 26.45
N THR A 254 8.07 -7.93 25.83
CA THR A 254 7.12 -7.73 24.72
C THR A 254 7.79 -6.98 23.59
N VAL A 255 7.49 -7.35 22.35
CA VAL A 255 7.86 -6.60 21.13
C VAL A 255 6.63 -6.27 20.31
N THR A 256 6.67 -5.13 19.62
CA THR A 256 5.64 -4.69 18.68
C THR A 256 6.28 -4.57 17.30
N PHE A 257 5.72 -5.26 16.32
CA PHE A 257 6.08 -5.11 14.92
C PHE A 257 5.04 -4.24 14.20
N THR A 258 5.49 -3.47 13.22
CA THR A 258 4.62 -2.71 12.31
C THR A 258 4.97 -3.08 10.87
N LEU A 259 3.94 -3.46 10.11
CA LEU A 259 4.02 -3.84 8.70
C LEU A 259 3.36 -2.73 7.89
N ARG A 260 4.16 -1.90 7.21
CA ARG A 260 3.65 -0.98 6.20
C ARG A 260 3.51 -1.72 4.89
N VAL A 261 2.27 -2.07 4.53
CA VAL A 261 1.94 -2.68 3.24
C VAL A 261 1.50 -1.57 2.30
N CYS A 262 2.08 -1.50 1.10
CA CYS A 262 1.67 -0.52 0.09
C CYS A 262 1.39 -1.19 -1.24
N ASN A 263 0.35 -0.73 -1.94
CA ASN A 263 0.11 -1.01 -3.34
C ASN A 263 0.39 0.26 -4.15
N THR A 264 1.28 0.15 -5.13
CA THR A 264 1.73 1.24 -6.01
C THR A 264 1.30 1.07 -7.46
N GLY A 265 0.45 0.08 -7.73
CA GLY A 265 -0.28 -0.08 -8.98
C GLY A 265 -1.78 0.14 -8.77
N GLY A 266 -2.60 -0.41 -9.66
CA GLY A 266 -4.05 -0.49 -9.47
C GLY A 266 -4.44 -1.44 -8.33
N GLY A 267 -5.63 -1.25 -7.79
CA GLY A 267 -6.23 -2.11 -6.77
C GLY A 267 -6.66 -3.47 -7.32
N THR A 268 -7.04 -4.36 -6.41
CA THR A 268 -7.18 -5.78 -6.73
C THR A 268 -8.55 -6.23 -7.25
N PHE A 269 -9.49 -5.30 -7.50
CA PHE A 269 -10.85 -5.62 -7.99
C PHE A 269 -11.54 -6.70 -7.12
N GLY A 270 -11.50 -6.54 -5.80
CA GLY A 270 -12.15 -7.45 -4.85
C GLY A 270 -11.37 -8.74 -4.56
N ASN A 271 -10.35 -9.07 -5.36
CA ASN A 271 -9.53 -10.25 -5.11
C ASN A 271 -8.74 -10.08 -3.79
N PRO A 272 -8.84 -11.02 -2.84
CA PRO A 272 -8.21 -10.89 -1.53
C PRO A 272 -6.68 -10.75 -1.57
N VAL A 273 -6.14 -10.10 -0.55
CA VAL A 273 -4.69 -9.98 -0.30
C VAL A 273 -4.38 -10.55 1.08
N ASP A 274 -3.45 -11.50 1.14
CA ASP A 274 -3.01 -12.12 2.38
C ASP A 274 -1.67 -11.53 2.82
N ILE A 275 -1.60 -11.08 4.07
CA ILE A 275 -0.35 -10.73 4.75
C ILE A 275 -0.03 -11.86 5.70
N LEU A 276 1.06 -12.58 5.45
CA LEU A 276 1.49 -13.70 6.29
C LEU A 276 2.76 -13.30 7.04
N ASP A 277 2.84 -13.66 8.32
CA ASP A 277 3.96 -13.34 9.21
C ASP A 277 4.38 -14.58 9.99
N ASN A 278 5.69 -14.85 10.07
CA ASN A 278 6.22 -15.93 10.90
C ASN A 278 7.48 -15.54 11.67
N TRP A 279 7.66 -16.13 12.84
CA TRP A 279 8.86 -15.98 13.66
C TRP A 279 9.52 -17.32 13.99
N THR A 280 10.84 -17.30 14.15
CA THR A 280 11.65 -18.54 14.30
C THR A 280 11.96 -18.93 15.74
N ASP A 281 11.53 -18.15 16.74
CA ASP A 281 11.73 -18.42 18.17
C ASP A 281 10.39 -18.69 18.86
N SER A 282 10.12 -19.96 19.15
CA SER A 282 8.84 -20.43 19.71
C SER A 282 8.57 -20.01 21.15
N ARG A 283 9.51 -19.33 21.82
CA ARG A 283 9.31 -18.72 23.13
C ARG A 283 8.48 -17.43 23.07
N TRP A 284 8.31 -16.87 21.87
CA TRP A 284 7.46 -15.71 21.61
C TRP A 284 6.08 -16.17 21.15
N GLN A 285 5.05 -15.62 21.79
CA GLN A 285 3.65 -15.94 21.52
C GLN A 285 2.91 -14.69 21.02
N TYR A 286 1.95 -14.88 20.12
CA TYR A 286 1.15 -13.78 19.58
C TYR A 286 0.25 -13.16 20.67
N GLN A 287 0.24 -11.82 20.74
CA GLN A 287 -0.44 -11.05 21.79
C GLN A 287 -1.33 -9.94 21.21
N GLY A 288 -1.93 -10.21 20.05
CA GLY A 288 -2.91 -9.36 19.38
C GLY A 288 -2.32 -8.40 18.33
N PRO A 289 -3.18 -7.71 17.54
CA PRO A 289 -4.64 -7.60 17.69
C PRO A 289 -5.37 -8.93 17.47
N TRP A 290 -6.53 -9.10 18.10
CA TRP A 290 -7.30 -10.34 18.14
C TRP A 290 -8.62 -10.19 17.39
N GLY A 291 -8.89 -11.08 16.43
CA GLY A 291 -10.10 -11.04 15.62
C GLY A 291 -10.05 -10.02 14.48
N SER A 292 -11.08 -10.02 13.63
CA SER A 292 -11.15 -9.16 12.44
C SER A 292 -11.15 -7.67 12.79
N ILE A 293 -10.42 -6.90 11.99
CA ILE A 293 -10.45 -5.43 11.98
C ILE A 293 -11.43 -5.02 10.88
N TYR A 294 -12.40 -4.16 11.19
CA TYR A 294 -13.33 -3.60 10.22
C TYR A 294 -12.89 -2.18 9.88
N ASP A 295 -12.36 -1.99 8.67
CA ASP A 295 -11.91 -0.70 8.17
C ASP A 295 -13.01 -0.05 7.30
N SER A 296 -13.31 1.22 7.54
CA SER A 296 -14.40 1.93 6.84
C SER A 296 -14.21 2.04 5.33
N ILE A 297 -12.97 1.92 4.86
CA ILE A 297 -12.58 1.90 3.44
C ILE A 297 -12.35 0.43 3.02
N LEU A 298 -11.42 -0.27 3.67
CA LEU A 298 -10.91 -1.58 3.23
C LEU A 298 -11.81 -2.78 3.54
N GLY A 299 -12.88 -2.61 4.33
CA GLY A 299 -13.78 -3.69 4.70
C GLY A 299 -13.23 -4.58 5.82
N GLU A 300 -13.58 -5.88 5.78
CA GLU A 300 -13.06 -6.83 6.75
C GLU A 300 -11.60 -7.21 6.44
N ILE A 301 -10.74 -6.97 7.42
CA ILE A 301 -9.38 -7.50 7.49
C ILE A 301 -9.41 -8.58 8.57
N THR A 302 -9.60 -9.84 8.18
CA THR A 302 -9.60 -10.96 9.15
C THR A 302 -8.22 -11.10 9.80
N GLN A 303 -8.16 -11.67 11.01
CA GLN A 303 -6.91 -12.01 11.68
C GLN A 303 -6.95 -13.47 12.14
N THR A 304 -5.90 -14.23 11.85
CA THR A 304 -5.68 -15.56 12.44
C THR A 304 -4.23 -15.72 12.89
N ASN A 305 -3.98 -16.63 13.84
CA ASN A 305 -2.63 -16.95 14.30
C ASN A 305 -2.56 -18.41 14.79
N SER A 306 -1.41 -19.05 14.61
CA SER A 306 -1.19 -20.44 15.04
C SER A 306 0.31 -20.70 15.27
N GLY A 307 0.65 -21.13 16.49
CA GLY A 307 2.03 -21.32 16.91
C GLY A 307 2.87 -20.05 16.74
N THR A 308 3.86 -20.11 15.87
CA THR A 308 4.77 -18.99 15.55
C THR A 308 4.42 -18.25 14.26
N ASN A 309 3.14 -18.24 13.87
CA ASN A 309 2.63 -17.59 12.67
C ASN A 309 1.42 -16.71 12.99
N ALA A 310 1.28 -15.61 12.26
CA ALA A 310 0.09 -14.76 12.20
C ALA A 310 -0.25 -14.45 10.74
N SER A 311 -1.51 -14.14 10.46
CA SER A 311 -1.94 -13.70 9.14
C SER A 311 -3.14 -12.77 9.17
N TRP A 312 -3.23 -11.93 8.16
CA TRP A 312 -4.33 -11.00 7.91
C TRP A 312 -4.78 -11.11 6.47
N GLN A 313 -6.07 -11.28 6.22
CA GLN A 313 -6.64 -11.30 4.86
C GLN A 313 -7.58 -10.11 4.68
N PHE A 314 -7.21 -9.20 3.77
CA PHE A 314 -8.06 -8.12 3.29
C PHE A 314 -9.12 -8.75 2.37
N LYS A 315 -10.36 -8.89 2.86
CA LYS A 315 -11.43 -9.63 2.19
C LYS A 315 -11.86 -8.96 0.88
N ASP A 316 -12.11 -7.66 0.92
CA ASP A 316 -12.64 -6.89 -0.22
C ASP A 316 -11.51 -6.40 -1.16
N GLY A 317 -10.31 -6.97 -1.00
CA GLY A 317 -9.10 -6.62 -1.74
C GLY A 317 -8.33 -5.43 -1.16
N PHE A 318 -7.42 -4.87 -1.96
CA PHE A 318 -6.54 -3.76 -1.57
C PHE A 318 -6.55 -2.66 -2.66
N PRO A 319 -6.85 -1.38 -2.35
CA PRO A 319 -6.94 -0.30 -3.33
C PRO A 319 -5.65 0.06 -4.06
N ALA A 320 -5.77 0.86 -5.12
CA ALA A 320 -4.65 1.48 -5.81
C ALA A 320 -3.93 2.51 -4.95
N ASN A 321 -2.64 2.74 -5.22
CA ASN A 321 -1.84 3.87 -4.69
C ASN A 321 -1.97 4.11 -3.16
N THR A 322 -2.18 3.04 -2.39
CA THR A 322 -2.57 3.08 -0.98
C THR A 322 -1.52 2.40 -0.12
N CYS A 323 -1.29 2.90 1.09
CA CYS A 323 -0.50 2.23 2.13
C CYS A 323 -1.35 2.00 3.37
N TYR A 324 -1.17 0.86 4.03
CA TYR A 324 -1.82 0.48 5.28
C TYR A 324 -0.79 -0.05 6.29
N ASP A 325 -0.85 0.45 7.52
CA ASP A 325 0.07 0.08 8.60
C ASP A 325 -0.59 -0.94 9.55
N LEU A 326 -0.39 -2.23 9.30
CA LEU A 326 -0.73 -3.27 10.27
C LEU A 326 0.27 -3.22 11.44
N TRP A 327 -0.18 -3.54 12.66
CA TRP A 327 0.72 -3.81 13.79
C TRP A 327 0.29 -5.08 14.51
N PHE A 328 1.27 -5.74 15.15
CA PHE A 328 0.99 -6.85 16.07
C PHE A 328 2.05 -6.93 17.16
N ARG A 329 1.75 -7.67 18.22
CA ARG A 329 2.63 -7.83 19.38
C ARG A 329 3.00 -9.30 19.58
N LEU A 330 4.25 -9.55 19.93
CA LEU A 330 4.67 -10.82 20.51
C LEU A 330 5.09 -10.62 21.96
N ILE A 331 4.80 -11.57 22.83
CA ILE A 331 5.18 -11.60 24.24
C ILE A 331 5.95 -12.87 24.58
N THR A 332 6.84 -12.81 25.55
CA THR A 332 7.46 -13.98 26.16
C THR A 332 7.54 -13.81 27.69
N TRP A 333 7.31 -14.90 28.41
CA TRP A 333 7.44 -14.96 29.88
C TRP A 333 8.71 -15.70 30.31
N ASP A 334 9.45 -16.28 29.36
CA ASP A 334 10.65 -17.07 29.62
C ASP A 334 11.81 -16.19 30.08
N ASN A 335 12.51 -16.57 31.16
CA ASN A 335 13.78 -15.93 31.50
C ASN A 335 14.88 -16.49 30.57
N PHE A 336 15.45 -15.63 29.72
CA PHE A 336 16.45 -16.07 28.73
C PHE A 336 17.80 -16.39 29.38
N THR A 337 18.00 -17.64 29.80
CA THR A 337 19.30 -18.19 30.24
C THR A 337 20.32 -18.23 29.10
N SER A 338 19.83 -18.44 27.87
CA SER A 338 20.53 -18.19 26.62
C SER A 338 19.56 -17.63 25.58
N CYS A 339 20.11 -16.93 24.59
CA CYS A 339 19.37 -16.29 23.53
C CYS A 339 20.20 -16.41 22.24
N SER A 340 19.54 -16.81 21.16
CA SER A 340 20.09 -16.84 19.80
C SER A 340 19.44 -15.73 18.96
N THR A 341 20.13 -15.28 17.91
CA THR A 341 19.50 -14.48 16.86
C THR A 341 18.31 -15.24 16.27
N TRP A 342 17.17 -14.57 16.12
CA TRP A 342 15.96 -15.11 15.50
C TRP A 342 15.41 -14.13 14.48
N TYR A 343 14.54 -14.61 13.60
CA TYR A 343 13.97 -13.82 12.52
C TYR A 343 12.46 -13.72 12.70
N ASN A 344 11.90 -12.58 12.34
CA ASN A 344 10.49 -12.50 11.99
C ASN A 344 10.38 -11.98 10.54
N ASN A 345 9.70 -12.75 9.69
CA ASN A 345 9.53 -12.49 8.27
C ASN A 345 8.06 -12.23 7.97
N SER A 346 7.78 -11.21 7.16
CA SER A 346 6.45 -10.92 6.64
C SER A 346 6.46 -11.01 5.12
N GLN A 347 5.37 -11.50 4.54
CA GLN A 347 5.15 -11.57 3.08
C GLN A 347 3.74 -11.09 2.72
N VAL A 348 3.61 -10.53 1.53
CA VAL A 348 2.34 -10.23 0.87
C VAL A 348 2.11 -11.30 -0.19
N ASN A 349 0.99 -11.99 -0.12
CA ASN A 349 0.51 -12.88 -1.17
C ASN A 349 -0.69 -12.26 -1.87
N TYR A 350 -0.73 -12.38 -3.20
CA TYR A 350 -1.86 -11.96 -4.03
C TYR A 350 -2.16 -13.08 -5.03
N LEU A 351 -3.43 -13.44 -5.19
CA LEU A 351 -3.87 -14.60 -6.00
C LEU A 351 -3.08 -15.88 -5.65
N GLY A 352 -2.90 -16.13 -4.35
CA GLY A 352 -2.12 -17.27 -3.82
C GLY A 352 -0.60 -17.21 -4.03
N THR A 353 -0.08 -16.20 -4.75
CA THR A 353 1.35 -16.09 -5.09
C THR A 353 2.03 -15.00 -4.24
N PRO A 354 3.18 -15.27 -3.60
CA PRO A 354 3.95 -14.24 -2.92
C PRO A 354 4.48 -13.17 -3.89
N VAL A 355 4.25 -11.89 -3.55
CA VAL A 355 4.57 -10.73 -4.38
C VAL A 355 5.55 -9.75 -3.72
N ALA A 356 5.59 -9.68 -2.38
CA ALA A 356 6.51 -8.83 -1.63
C ALA A 356 6.92 -9.44 -0.28
N TYR A 357 8.09 -9.07 0.25
CA TYR A 357 8.70 -9.64 1.45
C TYR A 357 9.41 -8.58 2.31
N SER A 358 9.44 -8.74 3.63
CA SER A 358 10.30 -7.97 4.54
C SER A 358 10.61 -8.73 5.82
N THR A 359 11.89 -8.79 6.22
CA THR A 359 12.35 -9.51 7.42
C THR A 359 13.02 -8.57 8.42
N VAL A 360 12.74 -8.76 9.70
CA VAL A 360 13.46 -8.15 10.82
C VAL A 360 14.29 -9.23 11.53
N THR A 361 15.58 -8.95 11.70
CA THR A 361 16.48 -9.78 12.52
C THR A 361 16.44 -9.30 13.97
N MET A 362 16.12 -10.22 14.88
CA MET A 362 16.01 -10.00 16.31
C MET A 362 17.25 -10.58 17.01
N ARG A 363 17.86 -9.79 17.90
CA ARG A 363 19.18 -10.05 18.48
C ARG A 363 19.13 -10.06 20.01
N CYS A 364 20.20 -10.57 20.61
CA CYS A 364 20.38 -10.66 22.05
C CYS A 364 21.39 -9.58 22.52
N PRO A 365 21.35 -9.11 23.78
CA PRO A 365 22.34 -8.15 24.27
C PRO A 365 23.72 -8.79 24.35
N THR A 366 24.67 -8.34 23.52
CA THR A 366 26.06 -8.80 23.59
C THR A 366 26.70 -8.34 24.91
N PRO A 367 27.27 -9.24 25.74
CA PRO A 367 27.88 -8.84 27.00
C PRO A 367 29.23 -8.15 26.78
N SER A 368 29.21 -6.82 26.64
CA SER A 368 30.43 -6.00 26.53
C SER A 368 31.22 -6.02 27.85
N VAL A 369 32.51 -6.41 27.79
CA VAL A 369 33.38 -6.58 28.98
C VAL A 369 34.53 -5.57 28.99
N THR A 370 34.22 -4.27 29.04
CA THR A 370 35.23 -3.21 29.19
C THR A 370 35.91 -3.29 30.58
N ARG A 371 37.16 -3.77 30.61
CA ARG A 371 37.92 -4.08 31.83
C ARG A 371 38.65 -2.86 32.44
N THR A 372 37.93 -1.83 32.87
CA THR A 372 38.52 -0.69 33.59
C THR A 372 39.20 -1.13 34.90
N ARG A 373 40.38 -0.57 35.20
CA ARG A 373 41.12 -0.82 36.47
C ARG A 373 40.90 0.35 37.43
N THR A 374 40.25 0.11 38.57
CA THR A 374 40.09 1.12 39.63
C THR A 374 41.16 0.90 40.73
N PRO A 375 42.10 1.84 40.95
CA PRO A 375 43.21 1.66 41.89
C PRO A 375 42.81 1.99 43.34
N THR A 376 42.30 1.00 44.06
CA THR A 376 42.05 1.05 45.51
C THR A 376 43.36 1.19 46.29
N ARG A 377 43.37 1.91 47.41
CA ARG A 377 44.52 1.93 48.35
C ARG A 377 44.32 0.83 49.40
N THR A 378 45.33 -0.03 49.59
CA THR A 378 45.34 -1.03 50.65
C THR A 378 46.52 -0.74 51.57
N PRO A 379 46.32 -0.52 52.88
CA PRO A 379 47.42 -0.21 53.79
C PRO A 379 48.22 -1.48 54.11
N THR A 380 49.46 -1.55 53.63
CA THR A 380 50.43 -2.60 54.01
C THR A 380 51.31 -2.07 55.15
N ARG A 381 51.28 -2.73 56.31
CA ARG A 381 52.01 -2.29 57.50
C ARG A 381 53.34 -3.04 57.65
N THR A 382 54.37 -2.58 56.93
CA THR A 382 55.75 -3.07 57.11
C THR A 382 56.27 -2.63 58.48
N TRP A 383 56.81 -3.56 59.27
CA TRP A 383 57.49 -3.25 60.53
C TRP A 383 58.96 -2.95 60.26
N THR A 384 59.44 -1.82 60.78
CA THR A 384 60.85 -1.40 60.76
C THR A 384 61.11 -0.61 62.04
N PRO A 385 62.27 -0.77 62.71
CA PRO A 385 62.64 0.08 63.84
C PRO A 385 62.83 1.55 63.40
N ALA A 386 62.64 2.50 64.34
CA ALA A 386 62.57 3.94 64.07
C ALA A 386 61.27 4.38 63.33
N PRO A 387 60.94 5.70 63.26
CA PRO A 387 59.54 6.15 63.15
C PRO A 387 58.89 5.79 61.80
N SER A 388 57.92 4.87 61.85
CA SER A 388 57.31 4.25 60.68
C SER A 388 56.23 5.13 60.04
N THR A 389 56.59 5.79 58.93
CA THR A 389 55.62 6.45 58.05
C THR A 389 54.89 5.39 57.21
N PRO A 390 53.53 5.30 57.24
CA PRO A 390 52.80 4.25 56.53
C PRO A 390 52.82 4.47 55.01
N THR A 391 53.41 3.52 54.27
CA THR A 391 53.49 3.57 52.80
C THR A 391 52.22 2.97 52.17
N PHE A 392 51.43 3.78 51.48
CA PHE A 392 50.15 3.35 50.89
C PHE A 392 50.30 2.77 49.47
N THR A 393 50.49 1.46 49.38
CA THR A 393 50.42 0.72 48.11
C THR A 393 49.01 0.79 47.49
N ARG A 394 48.94 0.98 46.17
CA ARG A 394 47.68 0.92 45.39
C ARG A 394 47.50 -0.48 44.80
N THR A 395 46.42 -1.16 45.17
CA THR A 395 46.04 -2.48 44.65
C THR A 395 44.82 -2.31 43.74
N PRO A 396 44.88 -2.67 42.44
CA PRO A 396 43.76 -2.45 41.53
C PRO A 396 42.62 -3.46 41.77
N THR A 397 41.54 -3.00 42.38
CA THR A 397 40.29 -3.79 42.51
C THR A 397 39.46 -3.66 41.23
N ARG A 398 38.76 -4.73 40.85
CA ARG A 398 37.82 -4.72 39.73
C ARG A 398 36.41 -4.45 40.24
N THR A 399 35.86 -3.30 39.90
CA THR A 399 34.44 -2.96 40.15
C THR A 399 33.69 -3.01 38.83
N ARG A 400 32.48 -3.58 38.81
CA ARG A 400 31.55 -3.47 37.67
C ARG A 400 30.70 -2.21 37.84
N THR A 401 30.56 -1.44 36.77
CA THR A 401 29.64 -0.30 36.69
C THR A 401 28.91 -0.40 35.35
N PRO A 402 27.57 -0.38 35.31
CA PRO A 402 26.84 -0.32 34.04
C PRO A 402 27.04 1.06 33.41
N THR A 403 27.25 1.08 32.10
CA THR A 403 27.32 2.29 31.27
C THR A 403 26.42 2.02 30.06
N PRO A 404 25.59 2.99 29.61
CA PRO A 404 24.80 2.79 28.40
C PRO A 404 25.74 2.50 27.23
N SER A 405 25.54 1.35 26.58
CA SER A 405 26.20 1.07 25.30
C SER A 405 25.62 2.01 24.24
N PRO A 406 26.41 2.55 23.30
CA PRO A 406 25.85 3.06 22.07
C PRO A 406 25.05 1.93 21.40
N THR A 407 23.84 2.24 20.94
CA THR A 407 23.06 1.33 20.10
C THR A 407 23.85 1.07 18.82
N PRO A 408 24.14 -0.18 18.44
CA PRO A 408 24.77 -0.44 17.15
C PRO A 408 23.85 0.05 16.04
N PRO A 409 24.36 0.70 14.98
CA PRO A 409 23.53 1.22 13.91
C PRO A 409 22.70 0.10 13.28
N SER A 410 21.41 0.37 13.03
CA SER A 410 20.53 -0.55 12.32
C SER A 410 21.07 -0.77 10.91
N ILE A 411 21.35 -2.04 10.58
CA ILE A 411 21.60 -2.43 9.20
C ILE A 411 20.24 -2.53 8.51
N GLN A 412 20.01 -1.68 7.52
CA GLN A 412 18.79 -1.61 6.73
C GLN A 412 19.17 -1.69 5.26
N ILE A 413 19.03 -2.90 4.69
CA ILE A 413 19.20 -3.12 3.24
C ILE A 413 17.81 -3.28 2.64
N GLU A 414 17.44 -2.33 1.78
CA GLU A 414 16.24 -2.36 0.97
C GLU A 414 16.53 -3.17 -0.30
N LEU A 415 15.61 -4.07 -0.68
CA LEU A 415 15.75 -4.99 -1.82
C LEU A 415 14.51 -4.91 -2.71
N THR A 416 14.69 -4.95 -4.03
CA THR A 416 13.59 -5.02 -5.01
C THR A 416 13.98 -5.97 -6.14
N LYS A 417 13.36 -7.16 -6.15
CA LYS A 417 13.56 -8.18 -7.20
C LYS A 417 12.58 -8.01 -8.35
N THR A 418 13.12 -8.03 -9.56
CA THR A 418 12.45 -7.98 -10.86
C THR A 418 12.75 -9.24 -11.66
N ILE A 419 11.95 -9.50 -12.69
CA ILE A 419 12.08 -10.61 -13.65
C ILE A 419 11.90 -10.02 -15.05
N ASP A 420 12.65 -10.47 -16.05
CA ASP A 420 12.58 -9.97 -17.42
C ASP A 420 11.30 -10.41 -18.15
N LYS A 421 10.78 -11.60 -17.83
CA LYS A 421 9.62 -12.22 -18.48
C LYS A 421 8.63 -12.78 -17.47
N THR A 422 7.34 -12.58 -17.74
CA THR A 422 6.23 -13.16 -16.95
C THR A 422 5.69 -14.47 -17.53
N VAL A 423 6.01 -14.78 -18.79
CA VAL A 423 5.65 -16.03 -19.49
C VAL A 423 6.90 -16.49 -20.26
N VAL A 424 7.22 -17.79 -20.19
CA VAL A 424 8.39 -18.40 -20.84
C VAL A 424 8.13 -19.83 -21.27
N MET A 425 8.83 -20.28 -22.31
CA MET A 425 8.77 -21.65 -22.84
C MET A 425 9.97 -22.51 -22.39
N LEU A 426 9.88 -23.83 -22.59
CA LEU A 426 11.03 -24.72 -22.42
C LEU A 426 12.18 -24.32 -23.36
N GLY A 427 13.40 -24.30 -22.83
CA GLY A 427 14.61 -23.86 -23.52
C GLY A 427 14.88 -22.36 -23.42
N GLU A 428 13.91 -21.54 -23.02
CA GLU A 428 14.15 -20.11 -22.82
C GLU A 428 14.97 -19.80 -21.56
N GLN A 429 15.63 -18.66 -21.59
CA GLN A 429 16.28 -18.06 -20.43
C GLN A 429 15.40 -16.97 -19.81
N ILE A 430 15.51 -16.86 -18.48
CA ILE A 430 14.90 -15.86 -17.60
C ILE A 430 16.05 -15.11 -16.92
N GLU A 431 15.98 -13.79 -16.83
CA GLU A 431 16.85 -12.99 -15.96
C GLU A 431 16.07 -12.46 -14.75
N TYR A 432 16.61 -12.72 -13.57
CA TYR A 432 16.16 -12.15 -12.30
C TYR A 432 17.17 -11.10 -11.85
N CYS A 433 16.72 -9.86 -11.60
CA CYS A 433 17.56 -8.78 -11.09
C CYS A 433 17.07 -8.31 -9.72
N ILE A 434 17.97 -8.26 -8.74
CA ILE A 434 17.78 -7.74 -7.39
C ILE A 434 18.46 -6.38 -7.30
N ASN A 435 17.67 -5.32 -7.33
CA ASN A 435 18.13 -3.99 -6.97
C ASN A 435 18.24 -3.91 -5.45
N TRP A 436 19.28 -3.24 -4.95
CA TRP A 436 19.53 -3.07 -3.52
C TRP A 436 19.95 -1.65 -3.17
N ARG A 437 19.62 -1.23 -1.95
CA ARG A 437 19.96 0.09 -1.39
C ARG A 437 20.36 -0.06 0.07
N ASN A 438 21.53 0.48 0.44
CA ASN A 438 21.94 0.55 1.84
C ASN A 438 21.35 1.82 2.49
N ASN A 439 20.31 1.65 3.30
CA ASN A 439 19.69 2.69 4.12
C ASN A 439 20.18 2.68 5.58
N SER A 440 21.18 1.85 5.91
CA SER A 440 21.80 1.80 7.25
C SER A 440 22.44 3.14 7.60
N GLY A 441 22.44 3.52 8.89
CA GLY A 441 23.05 4.77 9.37
C GLY A 441 24.57 4.92 9.20
N GLY A 442 25.23 4.00 8.50
CA GLY A 442 26.67 3.98 8.21
C GLY A 442 27.00 2.88 7.20
N PRO A 443 28.29 2.61 6.93
CA PRO A 443 28.70 1.52 6.04
C PRO A 443 28.25 0.16 6.57
N ALA A 444 27.82 -0.74 5.67
CA ALA A 444 27.30 -2.06 6.00
C ALA A 444 27.98 -3.17 5.17
N SER A 445 28.09 -4.36 5.76
CA SER A 445 28.47 -5.60 5.06
C SER A 445 27.29 -6.55 5.11
N PHE A 446 26.93 -7.16 3.98
CA PHE A 446 25.75 -8.00 3.84
C PHE A 446 25.90 -8.97 2.67
N THR A 447 25.14 -10.06 2.72
CA THR A 447 25.11 -11.12 1.72
C THR A 447 23.69 -11.21 1.16
N ILE A 448 23.53 -10.92 -0.12
CA ILE A 448 22.28 -11.17 -0.85
C ILE A 448 22.30 -12.63 -1.32
N TRP A 449 21.20 -13.34 -1.17
CA TRP A 449 21.00 -14.64 -1.79
C TRP A 449 19.58 -14.79 -2.33
N ASP A 450 19.43 -15.73 -3.26
CA ASP A 450 18.17 -16.06 -3.92
C ASP A 450 18.14 -17.57 -4.26
N THR A 451 16.98 -18.19 -4.26
CA THR A 451 16.82 -19.62 -4.63
C THR A 451 16.60 -19.77 -6.13
N LEU A 452 17.21 -20.78 -6.74
CA LEU A 452 16.99 -21.13 -8.14
C LEU A 452 15.69 -21.94 -8.29
N PRO A 453 14.74 -21.54 -9.15
CA PRO A 453 13.51 -22.32 -9.38
C PRO A 453 13.84 -23.74 -9.84
N ALA A 454 13.27 -24.77 -9.19
CA ALA A 454 13.63 -26.17 -9.41
C ALA A 454 13.49 -26.66 -10.87
N VAL A 455 12.58 -26.04 -11.64
CA VAL A 455 12.35 -26.33 -13.07
C VAL A 455 13.43 -25.74 -14.01
N THR A 456 14.36 -24.96 -13.46
CA THR A 456 15.39 -24.23 -14.22
C THR A 456 16.81 -24.67 -13.83
N ASP A 457 17.77 -24.47 -14.73
CA ASP A 457 19.19 -24.57 -14.43
C ASP A 457 19.89 -23.22 -14.59
N PHE A 458 20.84 -22.96 -13.69
CA PHE A 458 21.63 -21.73 -13.69
C PHE A 458 22.51 -21.59 -14.94
N VAL A 459 22.54 -20.40 -15.50
CA VAL A 459 23.37 -20.02 -16.67
C VAL A 459 24.49 -19.08 -16.23
N SER A 460 24.16 -17.97 -15.55
CA SER A 460 25.12 -16.89 -15.28
C SER A 460 24.66 -15.98 -14.14
N CYS A 461 25.57 -15.11 -13.68
CA CYS A 461 25.25 -14.02 -12.76
C CYS A 461 26.23 -12.85 -12.93
N THR A 462 25.80 -11.67 -12.47
CA THR A 462 26.66 -10.49 -12.32
C THR A 462 27.46 -10.53 -11.00
N ASN A 463 28.43 -9.63 -10.85
CA ASN A 463 29.16 -9.35 -9.60
C ASN A 463 29.76 -10.60 -8.89
N SER A 464 30.24 -11.58 -9.67
CA SER A 464 30.97 -12.76 -9.18
C SER A 464 30.26 -13.53 -8.07
N CYS A 465 28.99 -13.89 -8.29
CA CYS A 465 28.24 -14.73 -7.36
C CYS A 465 28.88 -16.12 -7.15
N SER A 466 28.51 -16.77 -6.06
CA SER A 466 28.70 -18.22 -5.87
C SER A 466 27.37 -18.96 -5.92
N GLN A 467 27.39 -20.21 -6.35
CA GLN A 467 26.27 -21.14 -6.12
C GLN A 467 26.49 -21.92 -4.82
N VAL A 468 25.42 -22.14 -4.06
CA VAL A 468 25.43 -22.92 -2.80
C VAL A 468 24.24 -23.86 -2.79
N THR A 469 24.37 -25.07 -2.25
CA THR A 469 23.25 -25.98 -2.02
C THR A 469 22.95 -26.07 -0.53
N VAL A 470 21.69 -25.88 -0.14
CA VAL A 470 21.24 -25.89 1.27
C VAL A 470 20.02 -26.81 1.36
N GLY A 471 20.23 -28.03 1.88
CA GLY A 471 19.19 -29.06 1.87
C GLY A 471 18.84 -29.46 0.43
N PRO A 472 17.55 -29.43 0.02
CA PRO A 472 17.15 -29.68 -1.37
C PRO A 472 17.40 -28.48 -2.30
N ASP A 473 17.56 -27.27 -1.74
CA ASP A 473 17.53 -26.03 -2.49
C ASP A 473 18.90 -25.65 -3.06
N ARG A 474 18.92 -25.18 -4.31
CA ARG A 474 20.08 -24.53 -4.93
C ARG A 474 19.90 -23.02 -4.84
N MET A 475 20.90 -22.31 -4.35
CA MET A 475 20.91 -20.86 -4.15
C MET A 475 22.03 -20.21 -4.96
N VAL A 476 21.83 -18.94 -5.29
CA VAL A 476 22.83 -18.01 -5.83
C VAL A 476 23.10 -16.92 -4.78
N VAL A 477 24.36 -16.54 -4.60
CA VAL A 477 24.81 -15.75 -3.44
C VAL A 477 25.84 -14.68 -3.85
N TRP A 478 25.65 -13.44 -3.39
CA TRP A 478 26.58 -12.30 -3.54
C TRP A 478 26.98 -11.75 -2.18
N ASN A 479 28.27 -11.47 -1.98
CA ASN A 479 28.80 -10.96 -0.73
C ASN A 479 29.30 -9.51 -0.89
N PHE A 480 28.79 -8.60 -0.07
CA PHE A 480 29.12 -7.18 -0.07
C PHE A 480 29.82 -6.80 1.24
N VAL A 481 30.89 -6.00 1.14
CA VAL A 481 31.71 -5.59 2.28
C VAL A 481 31.82 -4.07 2.31
N SER A 482 31.52 -3.45 3.45
CA SER A 482 31.70 -2.01 3.70
C SER A 482 31.03 -1.06 2.69
N VAL A 483 29.85 -1.43 2.19
CA VAL A 483 29.02 -0.59 1.30
C VAL A 483 28.57 0.65 2.06
N ALA A 484 28.82 1.85 1.52
CA ALA A 484 28.49 3.12 2.18
C ALA A 484 26.97 3.33 2.38
N ASN A 485 26.59 4.18 3.34
CA ASN A 485 25.19 4.64 3.49
C ASN A 485 24.75 5.38 2.22
N GLY A 486 23.51 5.15 1.79
CA GLY A 486 22.90 5.75 0.61
C GLY A 486 23.29 5.10 -0.72
N ALA A 487 24.28 4.20 -0.72
CA ALA A 487 24.74 3.50 -1.90
C ALA A 487 23.69 2.49 -2.41
N THR A 488 23.64 2.34 -3.73
CA THR A 488 22.72 1.45 -4.45
C THR A 488 23.47 0.60 -5.47
N GLY A 489 22.92 -0.55 -5.81
CA GLY A 489 23.39 -1.35 -6.92
C GLY A 489 22.38 -2.40 -7.34
N THR A 490 22.76 -3.21 -8.33
CA THR A 490 21.94 -4.30 -8.85
C THR A 490 22.80 -5.55 -8.95
N VAL A 491 22.21 -6.71 -8.64
CA VAL A 491 22.76 -8.01 -9.00
C VAL A 491 21.73 -8.82 -9.75
N CYS A 492 22.11 -9.41 -10.87
CA CYS A 492 21.25 -10.28 -11.66
C CYS A 492 21.80 -11.71 -11.75
N PHE A 493 20.90 -12.68 -11.94
CA PHE A 493 21.21 -14.06 -12.31
C PHE A 493 20.26 -14.56 -13.41
N THR A 494 20.82 -15.38 -14.29
CA THR A 494 20.12 -15.93 -15.46
C THR A 494 19.94 -17.43 -15.26
N VAL A 495 18.75 -17.95 -15.57
CA VAL A 495 18.44 -19.39 -15.53
C VAL A 495 17.73 -19.82 -16.81
N GLN A 496 17.87 -21.07 -17.21
CA GLN A 496 17.23 -21.66 -18.39
C GLN A 496 16.16 -22.67 -17.97
N VAL A 497 14.97 -22.62 -18.57
CA VAL A 497 13.84 -23.52 -18.27
C VAL A 497 14.04 -24.87 -18.95
N ASN A 498 14.58 -25.86 -18.25
CA ASN A 498 14.92 -27.17 -18.81
C ASN A 498 13.97 -28.30 -18.38
N ARG A 499 13.05 -28.05 -17.45
CA ARG A 499 12.12 -29.04 -16.89
C ARG A 499 10.71 -28.46 -16.82
N LEU A 500 9.70 -29.33 -16.79
CA LEU A 500 8.33 -28.97 -16.42
C LEU A 500 8.13 -29.11 -14.90
N PRO A 501 7.16 -28.39 -14.28
CA PRO A 501 6.75 -28.67 -12.91
C PRO A 501 6.26 -30.12 -12.78
N TRP A 502 6.75 -30.85 -11.78
CA TRP A 502 6.22 -32.18 -11.48
C TRP A 502 4.94 -32.05 -10.66
N ILE A 503 3.81 -32.41 -11.26
CA ILE A 503 2.50 -32.41 -10.61
C ILE A 503 2.06 -33.89 -10.45
N PRO A 504 1.90 -34.42 -9.23
CA PRO A 504 1.59 -35.84 -9.02
C PRO A 504 0.20 -36.28 -9.50
N GLU A 505 -0.70 -35.35 -9.82
CA GLU A 505 -2.14 -35.59 -9.95
C GLU A 505 -2.66 -35.72 -11.40
N PHE A 506 -1.80 -35.63 -12.43
CA PHE A 506 -2.22 -35.67 -13.84
C PHE A 506 -1.74 -36.90 -14.65
N PRO A 507 -2.29 -38.11 -14.42
CA PRO A 507 -2.10 -39.26 -15.29
C PRO A 507 -3.06 -39.21 -16.50
N GLY A 508 -3.02 -38.14 -17.30
CA GLY A 508 -3.89 -37.96 -18.46
C GLY A 508 -3.47 -36.79 -19.36
N GLY A 509 -3.43 -37.01 -20.67
CA GLY A 509 -2.88 -36.04 -21.62
C GLY A 509 -3.79 -34.83 -21.88
N GLY A 510 -3.45 -33.69 -21.29
CA GLY A 510 -3.98 -32.37 -21.63
C GLY A 510 -2.88 -31.30 -21.48
N TYR A 511 -2.68 -30.47 -22.50
CA TYR A 511 -1.56 -29.53 -22.53
C TYR A 511 -1.94 -28.14 -21.99
N SER A 512 -1.71 -27.93 -20.70
CA SER A 512 -1.77 -26.62 -20.04
C SER A 512 -0.46 -26.37 -19.30
N VAL A 513 0.41 -25.50 -19.82
CA VAL A 513 1.73 -25.21 -19.21
C VAL A 513 1.70 -23.84 -18.54
N MET A 514 1.58 -23.84 -17.21
CA MET A 514 1.73 -22.64 -16.38
C MET A 514 2.81 -22.89 -15.33
N ALA A 515 4.02 -22.37 -15.59
CA ALA A 515 5.08 -22.33 -14.60
C ALA A 515 4.98 -20.99 -13.84
N SER A 516 4.38 -20.99 -12.64
CA SER A 516 4.42 -19.82 -11.75
C SER A 516 5.86 -19.62 -11.24
N LEU A 517 6.59 -18.75 -11.91
CA LEU A 517 7.97 -18.38 -11.58
C LEU A 517 7.97 -17.27 -10.53
N SER A 518 7.46 -17.61 -9.35
CA SER A 518 7.30 -16.70 -8.22
C SER A 518 8.62 -16.07 -7.75
N ARG A 519 8.54 -14.94 -7.04
CA ARG A 519 9.72 -14.29 -6.46
C ARG A 519 10.20 -15.15 -5.28
N ASN A 520 11.15 -16.04 -5.53
CA ASN A 520 11.82 -16.82 -4.47
C ASN A 520 12.38 -15.91 -3.35
N SER A 521 12.50 -16.49 -2.16
CA SER A 521 12.82 -15.81 -0.90
C SER A 521 14.12 -14.99 -0.97
N LEU A 522 14.05 -13.78 -0.40
CA LEU A 522 15.16 -12.84 -0.28
C LEU A 522 15.48 -12.62 1.20
N ALA A 523 16.75 -12.77 1.58
CA ALA A 523 17.24 -12.27 2.87
C ALA A 523 18.66 -11.72 2.76
N ALA A 524 18.89 -10.56 3.36
CA ALA A 524 20.23 -10.01 3.55
C ALA A 524 20.86 -10.65 4.80
N HIS A 525 21.70 -11.67 4.62
CA HIS A 525 22.46 -12.26 5.72
C HIS A 525 23.65 -11.36 6.08
N VAL A 526 24.10 -11.37 7.34
CA VAL A 526 25.27 -10.59 7.79
C VAL A 526 26.32 -11.58 8.29
N PRO A 527 27.47 -11.73 7.60
CA PRO A 527 28.51 -12.66 8.03
C PRO A 527 29.02 -12.35 9.43
N GLU A 528 28.89 -13.31 10.35
CA GLU A 528 29.43 -13.21 11.70
C GLU A 528 30.95 -13.47 11.66
N TYR A 529 31.75 -12.49 12.08
CA TYR A 529 33.20 -12.58 12.05
C TYR A 529 33.71 -13.49 13.18
N LEU A 530 33.74 -14.80 12.92
CA LEU A 530 34.27 -15.80 13.84
C LEU A 530 35.76 -15.58 14.09
N ASP A 531 36.08 -14.96 15.24
CA ASP A 531 37.44 -14.78 15.72
C ASP A 531 38.07 -16.13 16.08
N SER A 532 38.64 -16.78 15.06
CA SER A 532 39.38 -18.05 15.13
C SER A 532 40.80 -17.82 15.66
N GLY A 533 40.89 -17.08 16.77
CA GLY A 533 42.05 -16.32 17.22
C GLY A 533 42.78 -16.86 18.45
N ARG A 534 43.12 -18.15 18.47
CA ARG A 534 43.84 -18.87 19.57
C ARG A 534 42.93 -19.10 20.80
N GLY A 535 43.08 -20.17 21.57
CA GLY A 535 44.14 -21.19 21.61
C GLY A 535 44.34 -21.54 23.09
N GLY A 536 43.96 -22.76 23.47
CA GLY A 536 43.70 -23.07 24.88
C GLY A 536 44.96 -23.17 25.75
N LEU A 537 44.79 -22.87 27.04
CA LEU A 537 45.48 -23.54 28.14
C LEU A 537 44.68 -23.38 29.44
N SER A 538 44.71 -24.42 30.26
CA SER A 538 44.40 -24.44 31.68
C SER A 538 45.38 -25.44 32.31
N PRO A 539 45.76 -25.31 33.60
CA PRO A 539 45.25 -24.36 34.60
C PRO A 539 45.81 -22.93 34.47
#